data_AF-A0A9D5YL80-F1
#
_entry.id   AF-A0A9D5YL80-F1
#
_cell.length_a   1.000
_cell.length_b   1.000
_cell.length_c   1.000
_cell.angle_alpha   90.00
_cell.angle_beta   90.00
_cell.angle_gamma   90.00
#
_symmetry.space_group_name_H-M   'P 1'
#
loop_
_entity.id
_entity.type
_entity.pdbx_description
1 polymer ?
#
loop_
_entity_poly.entity_id
_entity_poly.type
_entity_poly.pdbx_seq_one_letter_code
_entity_poly.pdbx_strand_id
1 'polypeptide(L)'
;MQIRKMIVFFLLICSLTINIFAAGPLNQETGSISVTMEYEGHAVSGGSLTLYHVAIPVWQNEDYVFEFTQSFAQCTLSLEDLDNQQAANHYAEYVFANRIDGVTKTIDANGKVCFENLELGLYLLMQRDAAEGYFEAAPFLVSVPMNGEEDWIYDVDASPKVDLDKEPEPTTPTTPPTPPDIPQTGQLKWPIPVLIVAGLAIFILGWALCFRKKKEKDET
;
A
#
# COMPACT_ATOMS: atom_id res chain seq x y z
N MET A 1 -57.85 -32.01 10.02
CA MET A 1 -57.00 -31.10 9.22
C MET A 1 -56.08 -30.23 10.08
N GLN A 2 -55.48 -30.77 11.15
CA GLN A 2 -54.56 -30.02 12.04
C GLN A 2 -53.20 -30.74 12.26
N ILE A 3 -53.06 -31.99 11.81
CA ILE A 3 -51.85 -32.80 12.02
C ILE A 3 -50.88 -32.73 10.82
N ARG A 4 -51.37 -32.40 9.60
CA ARG A 4 -50.52 -32.30 8.38
C ARG A 4 -49.77 -30.99 8.21
N LYS A 5 -50.11 -29.93 8.95
CA LYS A 5 -49.39 -28.64 8.92
C LYS A 5 -48.27 -28.54 9.95
N MET A 6 -48.25 -29.43 10.95
CA MET A 6 -47.26 -29.41 12.03
C MET A 6 -45.94 -30.10 11.63
N ILE A 7 -45.95 -30.94 10.59
CA ILE A 7 -44.75 -31.65 10.11
C ILE A 7 -43.91 -30.78 9.16
N VAL A 8 -44.53 -29.84 8.44
CA VAL A 8 -43.81 -28.95 7.51
C VAL A 8 -43.10 -27.80 8.25
N PHE A 9 -43.49 -27.47 9.47
CA PHE A 9 -42.80 -26.48 10.31
C PHE A 9 -41.56 -27.07 11.02
N PHE A 10 -41.39 -28.40 11.02
CA PHE A 10 -40.30 -29.09 11.71
C PHE A 10 -39.08 -29.36 10.82
N LEU A 11 -39.17 -29.10 9.51
CA LEU A 11 -38.10 -29.39 8.53
C LEU A 11 -37.58 -28.13 7.81
N LEU A 12 -37.78 -26.95 8.39
CA LEU A 12 -37.20 -25.69 7.91
C LEU A 12 -36.47 -24.91 9.00
N ILE A 13 -36.01 -25.59 10.04
CA ILE A 13 -34.91 -25.10 10.88
C ILE A 13 -33.71 -25.91 10.41
N CYS A 14 -33.19 -25.48 9.25
CA CYS A 14 -31.83 -25.80 8.85
C CYS A 14 -30.95 -25.19 9.94
N SER A 15 -30.69 -25.99 10.96
CA SER A 15 -29.66 -25.79 11.96
C SER A 15 -28.33 -25.85 11.22
N LEU A 16 -28.04 -24.78 10.48
CA LEU A 16 -26.67 -24.33 10.35
C LEU A 16 -26.24 -24.01 11.77
N THR A 17 -25.75 -25.03 12.46
CA THR A 17 -24.73 -24.83 13.47
C THR A 17 -23.59 -24.21 12.70
N ILE A 18 -23.55 -22.87 12.71
CA ILE A 18 -22.33 -22.16 12.37
C ILE A 18 -21.38 -22.62 13.48
N ASN A 19 -20.48 -23.55 13.15
CA ASN A 19 -19.33 -23.76 14.01
C ASN A 19 -18.54 -22.46 13.91
N ILE A 20 -18.77 -21.56 14.87
CA ILE A 20 -17.87 -20.45 15.12
C ILE A 20 -16.68 -21.10 15.82
N PHE A 21 -15.71 -21.55 15.04
CA PHE A 21 -14.43 -21.98 15.59
C PHE A 21 -13.68 -20.71 15.96
N ALA A 22 -13.77 -20.31 17.23
CA ALA A 22 -12.84 -19.33 17.77
C ALA A 22 -11.47 -20.02 17.88
N ALA A 23 -10.40 -19.31 17.52
CA ALA A 23 -9.05 -19.82 17.70
C ALA A 23 -8.86 -20.29 19.15
N GLY A 24 -8.34 -21.51 19.34
CA GLY A 24 -8.11 -22.08 20.67
C GLY A 24 -7.01 -21.32 21.44
N PRO A 25 -6.70 -21.71 22.69
CA PRO A 25 -5.60 -21.10 23.43
C PRO A 25 -4.28 -21.23 22.66
N LEU A 26 -3.37 -20.27 22.89
CA LEU A 26 -2.01 -20.29 22.33
C LEU A 26 -1.34 -21.64 22.63
N ASN A 27 -0.89 -22.32 21.58
CA ASN A 27 -0.43 -23.71 21.60
C ASN A 27 1.08 -23.86 21.28
N GLN A 28 1.78 -22.74 21.08
CA GLN A 28 3.24 -22.68 21.01
C GLN A 28 3.75 -21.61 21.98
N GLU A 29 5.03 -21.66 22.35
CA GLU A 29 5.65 -20.67 23.25
C GLU A 29 6.45 -19.61 22.49
N THR A 30 6.79 -19.88 21.22
CA THR A 30 7.64 -19.02 20.39
C THR A 30 7.18 -19.02 18.94
N GLY A 31 7.55 -17.98 18.19
CA GLY A 31 7.35 -17.89 16.75
C GLY A 31 8.52 -17.23 16.02
N SER A 32 8.27 -16.79 14.79
CA SER A 32 9.27 -16.11 13.96
C SER A 32 8.64 -14.99 13.15
N ILE A 33 9.46 -14.00 12.79
CA ILE A 33 9.11 -12.95 11.84
C ILE A 33 10.12 -12.98 10.70
N SER A 34 9.61 -13.20 9.49
CA SER A 34 10.34 -13.11 8.25
C SER A 34 9.92 -11.86 7.51
N VAL A 35 10.88 -11.04 7.11
CA VAL A 35 10.64 -9.80 6.38
C VAL A 35 11.25 -9.91 5.00
N THR A 36 10.47 -9.56 3.97
CA THR A 36 10.91 -9.50 2.58
C THR A 36 10.85 -8.06 2.10
N MET A 37 12.00 -7.49 1.77
CA MET A 37 12.18 -6.15 1.22
C MET A 37 12.24 -6.26 -0.30
N GLU A 38 11.22 -5.74 -0.99
CA GLU A 38 11.14 -5.77 -2.44
C GLU A 38 10.61 -4.44 -3.01
N TYR A 39 11.06 -4.11 -4.21
CA TYR A 39 10.56 -2.99 -4.99
C TYR A 39 10.31 -3.45 -6.43
N GLU A 40 9.08 -3.29 -6.93
CA GLU A 40 8.66 -3.76 -8.26
C GLU A 40 9.07 -5.22 -8.55
N GLY A 41 8.94 -6.10 -7.56
CA GLY A 41 9.28 -7.54 -7.67
C GLY A 41 10.78 -7.86 -7.64
N HIS A 42 11.64 -6.88 -7.37
CA HIS A 42 13.07 -7.07 -7.22
C HIS A 42 13.46 -6.98 -5.74
N ALA A 43 14.33 -7.89 -5.30
CA ALA A 43 14.88 -7.87 -3.95
C ALA A 43 15.66 -6.57 -3.68
N VAL A 44 15.34 -5.92 -2.56
CA VAL A 44 16.07 -4.75 -2.06
C VAL A 44 17.06 -5.23 -1.01
N SER A 45 18.34 -5.32 -1.39
CA SER A 45 19.41 -5.79 -0.52
C SER A 45 20.20 -4.63 0.10
N GLY A 46 20.77 -4.87 1.29
CA GLY A 46 21.50 -3.85 2.03
C GLY A 46 20.61 -3.04 2.98
N GLY A 47 21.24 -2.24 3.84
CA GLY A 47 20.56 -1.62 4.97
C GLY A 47 20.34 -2.59 6.15
N SER A 48 19.59 -2.13 7.15
CA SER A 48 19.38 -2.88 8.39
C SER A 48 17.99 -2.65 8.96
N LEU A 49 17.41 -3.71 9.54
CA LEU A 49 16.10 -3.70 10.18
C LEU A 49 16.24 -4.01 11.67
N THR A 50 15.57 -3.23 12.50
CA THR A 50 15.60 -3.38 13.97
C THR A 50 14.23 -3.78 14.48
N LEU A 51 14.19 -4.83 15.28
CA LEU A 51 13.01 -5.38 15.92
C LEU A 51 12.95 -4.93 17.39
N TYR A 52 11.80 -4.41 17.81
CA TYR A 52 11.52 -4.01 19.19
C TYR A 52 10.34 -4.81 19.74
N HIS A 53 10.50 -5.41 20.92
CA HIS A 53 9.44 -6.16 21.59
C HIS A 53 8.55 -5.20 22.42
N VAL A 54 7.37 -4.87 21.89
CA VAL A 54 6.50 -3.81 22.41
C VAL A 54 5.64 -4.31 23.56
N ALA A 55 4.97 -5.44 23.37
CA ALA A 55 4.01 -5.97 24.34
C ALA A 55 3.95 -7.50 24.29
N ILE A 56 3.56 -8.12 25.40
CA ILE A 56 3.35 -9.56 25.56
C ILE A 56 1.85 -9.88 25.61
N PRO A 57 1.41 -11.05 25.09
CA PRO A 57 0.03 -11.46 25.19
C PRO A 57 -0.26 -12.01 26.60
N VAL A 58 -1.40 -11.61 27.15
CA VAL A 58 -1.92 -12.09 28.43
C VAL A 58 -3.30 -12.68 28.20
N TRP A 59 -3.45 -13.97 28.48
CA TRP A 59 -4.70 -14.69 28.24
C TRP A 59 -5.81 -14.23 29.19
N GLN A 60 -6.88 -13.66 28.65
CA GLN A 60 -8.03 -13.15 29.38
C GLN A 60 -9.31 -13.33 28.56
N ASN A 61 -10.39 -13.80 29.19
CA ASN A 61 -11.73 -13.89 28.56
C ASN A 61 -11.77 -14.64 27.22
N GLU A 62 -11.08 -15.78 27.12
CA GLU A 62 -11.04 -16.64 25.91
C GLU A 62 -10.29 -16.04 24.70
N ASP A 63 -9.59 -14.93 24.92
CA ASP A 63 -8.66 -14.32 23.96
C ASP A 63 -7.37 -13.90 24.71
N TYR A 64 -6.41 -13.28 24.02
CA TYR A 64 -5.33 -12.55 24.68
C TYR A 64 -5.48 -11.05 24.49
N VAL A 65 -5.06 -10.30 25.51
CA VAL A 65 -4.85 -8.86 25.44
C VAL A 65 -3.36 -8.58 25.53
N PHE A 66 -2.90 -7.48 24.94
CA PHE A 66 -1.51 -7.08 25.05
C PHE A 66 -1.26 -6.28 26.33
N GLU A 67 -0.12 -6.55 26.96
CA GLU A 67 0.46 -5.74 28.04
C GLU A 67 1.88 -5.31 27.67
N PHE A 68 2.23 -4.05 27.93
CA PHE A 68 3.55 -3.53 27.58
C PHE A 68 4.68 -4.29 28.25
N THR A 69 5.77 -4.51 27.50
CA THR A 69 7.02 -5.00 28.08
C THR A 69 7.63 -3.95 29.01
N GLN A 70 8.62 -4.36 29.81
CA GLN A 70 9.29 -3.47 30.75
C GLN A 70 9.88 -2.20 30.09
N SER A 71 10.44 -2.33 28.88
CA SER A 71 10.99 -1.19 28.12
C SER A 71 9.91 -0.19 27.67
N PHE A 72 8.66 -0.65 27.59
CA PHE A 72 7.49 0.15 27.21
C PHE A 72 6.58 0.47 28.40
N ALA A 73 7.02 0.24 29.65
CA ALA A 73 6.19 0.43 30.84
C ALA A 73 5.69 1.87 31.08
N GLN A 74 6.30 2.87 30.44
CA GLN A 74 5.86 4.28 30.49
C GLN A 74 5.12 4.71 29.21
N CYS A 75 4.86 3.78 28.29
CA CYS A 75 4.14 4.05 27.07
C CYS A 75 2.64 4.25 27.38
N THR A 76 2.06 5.29 26.79
CA THR A 76 0.62 5.60 26.91
C THR A 76 -0.13 5.41 25.59
N LEU A 77 0.50 4.78 24.61
CA LEU A 77 -0.11 4.46 23.32
C LEU A 77 -1.13 3.34 23.47
N SER A 78 -2.08 3.25 22.53
CA SER A 78 -3.10 2.19 22.54
C SER A 78 -2.52 0.86 22.08
N LEU A 79 -3.01 -0.22 22.69
CA LEU A 79 -2.71 -1.62 22.32
C LEU A 79 -3.87 -2.31 21.59
N GLU A 80 -5.01 -1.62 21.39
CA GLU A 80 -6.23 -2.20 20.79
C GLU A 80 -6.41 -1.78 19.32
N ASP A 81 -5.99 -0.56 18.95
CA ASP A 81 -6.16 0.02 17.59
C ASP A 81 -4.86 -0.08 16.76
N LEU A 82 -4.27 -1.27 16.71
CA LEU A 82 -2.95 -1.48 16.10
C LEU A 82 -2.94 -1.34 14.56
N ASP A 83 -4.09 -1.54 13.92
CA ASP A 83 -4.28 -1.34 12.47
C ASP A 83 -4.35 0.13 12.05
N ASN A 84 -4.36 1.06 13.02
CA ASN A 84 -4.30 2.48 12.72
C ASN A 84 -2.98 2.80 11.99
N GLN A 85 -3.10 3.43 10.82
CA GLN A 85 -1.95 3.79 9.97
C GLN A 85 -0.87 4.61 10.71
N GLN A 86 -1.21 5.29 11.80
CA GLN A 86 -0.29 6.09 12.60
C GLN A 86 0.30 5.35 13.82
N ALA A 87 -0.24 4.18 14.20
CA ALA A 87 0.18 3.47 15.40
C ALA A 87 1.68 3.16 15.37
N ALA A 88 2.17 2.54 14.29
CA ALA A 88 3.57 2.20 14.15
C ALA A 88 4.51 3.42 14.20
N ASN A 89 4.09 4.55 13.62
CA ASN A 89 4.86 5.80 13.67
C ASN A 89 4.97 6.35 15.09
N HIS A 90 3.90 6.35 15.87
CA HIS A 90 3.96 6.80 17.26
C HIS A 90 4.80 5.87 18.15
N TYR A 91 4.74 4.56 17.92
CA TYR A 91 5.63 3.61 18.59
C TYR A 91 7.10 3.86 18.22
N ALA A 92 7.38 4.17 16.95
CA ALA A 92 8.72 4.55 16.51
C ALA A 92 9.21 5.83 17.22
N GLU A 93 8.38 6.88 17.27
CA GLU A 93 8.67 8.12 18.02
C GLU A 93 8.99 7.83 19.49
N TYR A 94 8.21 6.97 20.14
CA TYR A 94 8.44 6.56 21.52
C TYR A 94 9.78 5.81 21.68
N VAL A 95 10.10 4.88 20.79
CA VAL A 95 11.38 4.16 20.78
C VAL A 95 12.56 5.13 20.63
N PHE A 96 12.48 6.09 19.70
CA PHE A 96 13.51 7.10 19.50
C PHE A 96 13.68 8.03 20.71
N ALA A 97 12.58 8.53 21.27
CA ALA A 97 12.59 9.45 22.40
C ALA A 97 13.17 8.80 23.67
N ASN A 98 12.85 7.53 23.91
CA ASN A 98 13.25 6.79 25.10
C ASN A 98 14.54 5.97 24.91
N ARG A 99 15.12 5.97 23.70
CA ARG A 99 16.35 5.23 23.35
C ARG A 99 16.24 3.75 23.71
N ILE A 100 15.12 3.14 23.34
CA ILE A 100 14.90 1.71 23.58
C ILE A 100 15.85 0.92 22.68
N ASP A 101 16.53 -0.06 23.24
CA ASP A 101 17.37 -0.97 22.48
C ASP A 101 16.52 -2.04 21.78
N GLY A 102 16.90 -2.39 20.55
CA GLY A 102 16.26 -3.42 19.75
C GLY A 102 17.26 -4.42 19.19
N VAL A 103 16.75 -5.45 18.51
CA VAL A 103 17.57 -6.46 17.84
C VAL A 103 17.70 -6.09 16.36
N THR A 104 18.90 -5.73 15.93
CA THR A 104 19.17 -5.32 14.54
C THR A 104 19.73 -6.48 13.72
N LYS A 105 19.23 -6.65 12.50
CA LYS A 105 19.77 -7.57 11.49
C LYS A 105 19.91 -6.87 10.14
N THR A 106 20.93 -7.26 9.39
CA THR A 106 21.18 -6.77 8.03
C THR A 106 20.27 -7.49 7.03
N ILE A 107 19.78 -6.75 6.04
CA ILE A 107 18.99 -7.31 4.94
C ILE A 107 19.91 -8.04 3.97
N ASP A 108 19.62 -9.31 3.69
CA ASP A 108 20.48 -10.17 2.88
C ASP A 108 20.40 -9.86 1.38
N ALA A 109 21.19 -10.58 0.58
CA ALA A 109 21.25 -10.42 -0.88
C ALA A 109 19.93 -10.74 -1.61
N ASN A 110 19.03 -11.48 -0.97
CA ASN A 110 17.69 -11.80 -1.48
C ASN A 110 16.62 -10.83 -0.95
N GLY A 111 17.01 -9.77 -0.23
CA GLY A 111 16.09 -8.84 0.38
C GLY A 111 15.40 -9.40 1.63
N LYS A 112 15.91 -10.48 2.24
CA LYS A 112 15.26 -11.14 3.37
C LYS A 112 15.95 -10.83 4.71
N VAL A 113 15.15 -10.75 5.75
CA VAL A 113 15.57 -10.76 7.16
C VAL A 113 14.71 -11.75 7.93
N CYS A 114 15.30 -12.56 8.81
CA CYS A 114 14.54 -13.50 9.65
C CYS A 114 14.90 -13.28 11.12
N PHE A 115 13.89 -13.16 11.98
CA PHE A 115 13.98 -13.17 13.43
C PHE A 115 13.33 -14.44 13.95
N GLU A 116 14.13 -15.35 14.50
CA GLU A 116 13.70 -16.69 14.92
C GLU A 116 13.63 -16.79 16.44
N ASN A 117 12.87 -17.77 16.95
CA ASN A 117 12.71 -18.05 18.39
C ASN A 117 12.28 -16.81 19.18
N LEU A 118 11.34 -16.04 18.63
CA LEU A 118 10.76 -14.88 19.28
C LEU A 118 9.75 -15.35 20.33
N GLU A 119 9.72 -14.68 21.48
CA GLU A 119 8.59 -14.79 22.40
C GLU A 119 7.30 -14.37 21.69
N LEU A 120 6.14 -14.82 22.18
CA LEU A 120 4.89 -14.32 21.65
C LEU A 120 4.70 -12.86 22.09
N GLY A 121 4.24 -12.01 21.19
CA GLY A 121 4.19 -10.57 21.43
C GLY A 121 3.84 -9.73 20.23
N LEU A 122 3.60 -8.46 20.52
CA LEU A 122 3.55 -7.39 19.55
C LEU A 122 4.96 -6.85 19.34
N TYR A 123 5.36 -6.75 18.08
CA TYR A 123 6.66 -6.28 17.65
C TYR A 123 6.56 -5.06 16.75
N LEU A 124 7.45 -4.11 16.94
CA LEU A 124 7.67 -2.99 16.03
C LEU A 124 8.92 -3.27 15.20
N LEU A 125 8.81 -3.15 13.88
CA LEU A 125 9.93 -3.17 12.97
C LEU A 125 10.20 -1.78 12.43
N MET A 126 11.46 -1.36 12.53
CA MET A 126 11.94 -0.08 11.99
C MET A 126 13.20 -0.32 11.19
N GLN A 127 13.30 0.30 10.02
CA GLN A 127 14.56 0.36 9.31
C GLN A 127 15.50 1.32 10.05
N ARG A 128 16.80 1.01 10.06
CA ARG A 128 17.81 1.86 10.70
C ARG A 128 18.75 2.46 9.68
N ASP A 129 19.13 1.65 8.70
CA ASP A 129 19.84 2.08 7.52
C ASP A 129 19.05 1.65 6.28
N ALA A 130 18.73 2.59 5.40
CA ALA A 130 18.13 2.28 4.10
C ALA A 130 19.16 1.62 3.17
N ALA A 131 18.68 0.79 2.24
CA ALA A 131 19.52 0.31 1.15
C ALA A 131 19.92 1.48 0.25
N GLU A 132 21.12 1.44 -0.34
CA GLU A 132 21.58 2.52 -1.22
C GLU A 132 20.63 2.67 -2.41
N GLY A 133 20.11 3.89 -2.62
CA GLY A 133 19.15 4.20 -3.68
C GLY A 133 17.67 4.02 -3.31
N TYR A 134 17.36 3.60 -2.09
CA TYR A 134 15.99 3.39 -1.60
C TYR A 134 15.67 4.30 -0.42
N PHE A 135 14.40 4.73 -0.31
CA PHE A 135 13.92 5.42 0.88
C PHE A 135 13.83 4.42 2.03
N GLU A 136 13.91 4.95 3.25
CA GLU A 136 13.59 4.17 4.44
C GLU A 136 12.12 3.74 4.40
N ALA A 137 11.89 2.43 4.52
CA ALA A 137 10.54 1.88 4.64
C ALA A 137 9.89 2.38 5.93
N ALA A 138 8.60 2.71 5.84
CA ALA A 138 7.84 3.13 7.01
C ALA A 138 7.84 2.03 8.10
N PRO A 139 7.87 2.42 9.40
CA PRO A 139 7.79 1.45 10.48
C PRO A 139 6.44 0.72 10.45
N PHE A 140 6.42 -0.54 10.91
CA PHE A 140 5.21 -1.36 10.93
C PHE A 140 5.18 -2.28 12.15
N LEU A 141 3.96 -2.67 12.54
CA LEU A 141 3.70 -3.54 13.67
C LEU A 141 3.37 -4.96 13.18
N VAL A 142 3.84 -5.96 13.92
CA VAL A 142 3.60 -7.38 13.64
C VAL A 142 3.27 -8.09 14.95
N SER A 143 2.17 -8.84 14.98
CA SER A 143 1.83 -9.72 16.11
C SER A 143 2.35 -11.14 15.86
N VAL A 144 2.93 -11.75 16.88
CA VAL A 144 3.30 -13.17 16.91
C VAL A 144 2.62 -13.82 18.12
N PRO A 145 1.61 -14.71 17.93
CA PRO A 145 1.06 -15.10 16.65
C PRO A 145 0.12 -14.04 16.06
N MET A 146 -0.09 -14.12 14.75
CA MET A 146 -1.14 -13.40 14.05
C MET A 146 -2.39 -14.29 13.97
N ASN A 147 -3.58 -13.67 14.01
CA ASN A 147 -4.82 -14.40 13.82
C ASN A 147 -4.90 -14.91 12.37
N GLY A 148 -4.99 -16.22 12.17
CA GLY A 148 -5.22 -16.84 10.86
C GLY A 148 -6.70 -17.13 10.63
N GLU A 149 -7.02 -17.68 9.46
CA GLU A 149 -8.41 -18.02 9.10
C GLU A 149 -9.00 -19.15 9.96
N GLU A 150 -8.17 -20.14 10.33
CA GLU A 150 -8.58 -21.32 11.10
C GLU A 150 -7.74 -21.50 12.38
N ASP A 151 -6.45 -21.17 12.33
CA ASP A 151 -5.48 -21.33 13.44
C ASP A 151 -4.54 -20.13 13.55
N TRP A 152 -3.86 -20.02 14.69
CA TRP A 152 -2.81 -19.04 14.94
C TRP A 152 -1.61 -19.22 14.00
N ILE A 153 -1.12 -18.12 13.42
CA ILE A 153 0.08 -18.09 12.58
C ILE A 153 1.26 -17.61 13.43
N TYR A 154 2.21 -18.50 13.71
CA TYR A 154 3.39 -18.20 14.53
C TYR A 154 4.62 -17.82 13.70
N ASP A 155 4.71 -18.29 12.46
CA ASP A 155 5.74 -17.91 11.51
C ASP A 155 5.14 -16.86 10.57
N VAL A 156 5.41 -15.59 10.87
CA VAL A 156 4.77 -14.47 10.20
C VAL A 156 5.68 -13.92 9.11
N ASP A 157 5.19 -13.91 7.87
CA ASP A 157 5.83 -13.24 6.75
C ASP A 157 5.28 -11.83 6.57
N ALA A 158 6.16 -10.83 6.54
CA ALA A 158 5.83 -9.43 6.33
C ALA A 158 6.59 -8.85 5.13
N SER A 159 5.88 -8.08 4.31
CA SER A 159 6.46 -7.39 3.14
C SER A 159 6.12 -5.90 3.24
N PRO A 160 6.95 -5.08 3.92
CA PRO A 160 6.69 -3.65 4.04
C PRO A 160 6.76 -2.96 2.68
N LYS A 161 6.10 -1.80 2.58
CA LYS A 161 6.17 -0.97 1.37
C LYS A 161 7.51 -0.24 1.35
N VAL A 162 8.29 -0.47 0.29
CA VAL A 162 9.57 0.19 0.01
C VAL A 162 9.38 1.11 -1.19
N ASP A 163 9.96 2.30 -1.17
CA ASP A 163 9.94 3.27 -2.27
C ASP A 163 11.39 3.69 -2.65
N LEU A 164 11.60 4.17 -3.89
CA LEU A 164 12.93 4.63 -4.36
C LEU A 164 13.29 6.02 -3.85
N ASP A 165 14.47 6.20 -3.22
CA ASP A 165 15.01 7.51 -2.77
C ASP A 165 15.34 8.44 -3.95
N LYS A 166 15.60 7.83 -5.11
CA LYS A 166 15.67 8.51 -6.39
C LYS A 166 14.89 7.72 -7.41
N GLU A 167 13.80 8.28 -7.92
CA GLU A 167 13.35 7.92 -9.26
C GLU A 167 14.59 8.07 -10.18
N PRO A 168 14.92 7.10 -11.06
CA PRO A 168 15.99 7.31 -12.00
C PRO A 168 15.66 8.61 -12.72
N GLU A 169 16.48 9.65 -12.56
CA GLU A 169 16.42 10.77 -13.48
C GLU A 169 16.42 10.12 -14.87
N PRO A 170 15.45 10.43 -15.74
CA PRO A 170 15.46 9.87 -17.08
C PRO A 170 16.86 10.11 -17.61
N THR A 171 17.60 9.03 -17.90
CA THR A 171 18.93 9.13 -18.50
C THR A 171 18.76 9.86 -19.81
N THR A 172 18.86 11.18 -19.72
CA THR A 172 19.05 12.07 -20.84
C THR A 172 20.50 11.81 -21.20
N PRO A 173 20.81 11.17 -22.34
CA PRO A 173 22.18 10.88 -22.69
C PRO A 173 22.92 12.21 -22.82
N THR A 174 23.99 12.37 -22.06
CA THR A 174 24.91 13.51 -22.18
C THR A 174 25.45 13.55 -23.62
N THR A 175 24.95 14.54 -24.36
CA THR A 175 25.38 15.15 -25.63
C THR A 175 26.61 14.55 -26.36
N PRO A 176 26.45 14.05 -27.61
CA PRO A 176 27.54 13.96 -28.59
C PRO A 176 27.92 15.36 -29.12
N PRO A 177 29.18 15.60 -29.57
CA PRO A 177 29.67 16.93 -29.90
C PRO A 177 28.89 17.51 -31.08
N THR A 178 28.49 18.78 -30.96
CA THR A 178 27.75 19.56 -31.96
C THR A 178 28.25 19.34 -33.40
N PRO A 179 27.37 18.90 -34.31
CA PRO A 179 27.45 19.16 -35.75
C PRO A 179 26.30 20.09 -36.20
N PRO A 180 26.41 20.71 -37.39
CA PRO A 180 25.96 22.08 -37.65
C PRO A 180 24.45 22.24 -37.85
N ASP A 181 23.96 23.47 -37.67
CA ASP A 181 22.58 23.91 -37.94
C ASP A 181 22.08 23.44 -39.32
N ILE A 182 20.99 22.67 -39.33
CA ILE A 182 20.20 22.29 -40.51
C ILE A 182 18.72 22.40 -40.10
N PRO A 183 17.84 22.98 -40.95
CA PRO A 183 16.67 23.72 -40.49
C PRO A 183 15.56 22.77 -40.01
N GLN A 184 14.78 23.22 -39.03
CA GLN A 184 13.54 22.56 -38.62
C GLN A 184 12.59 22.40 -39.82
N THR A 185 12.58 21.23 -40.44
CA THR A 185 11.48 20.79 -41.30
C THR A 185 10.40 20.14 -40.44
N GLY A 186 9.76 20.97 -39.62
CA GLY A 186 8.53 20.67 -38.91
C GLY A 186 7.36 21.34 -39.63
N GLN A 187 6.92 20.70 -40.71
CA GLN A 187 5.52 20.66 -41.12
C GLN A 187 4.79 22.02 -41.19
N LEU A 188 4.98 22.64 -42.36
CA LEU A 188 4.01 23.47 -43.08
C LEU A 188 2.56 23.36 -42.54
N LYS A 189 2.12 24.40 -41.82
CA LYS A 189 0.70 24.71 -41.53
C LYS A 189 -0.04 25.11 -42.82
N TRP A 190 0.01 24.34 -43.92
CA TRP A 190 -0.60 24.75 -45.19
C TRP A 190 -2.00 24.23 -45.47
N PRO A 191 -2.48 23.10 -44.90
CA PRO A 191 -3.88 22.74 -45.07
C PRO A 191 -4.80 23.71 -44.33
N ILE A 192 -4.44 24.11 -43.09
CA ILE A 192 -5.36 24.81 -42.19
C ILE A 192 -5.64 26.27 -42.62
N PRO A 193 -4.66 27.13 -42.96
CA PRO A 193 -4.92 28.49 -43.41
C PRO A 193 -5.66 28.55 -44.75
N VAL A 194 -5.33 27.64 -45.68
CA VAL A 194 -6.02 27.55 -46.98
C VAL A 194 -7.48 27.15 -46.77
N LEU A 195 -7.76 26.20 -45.88
CA LEU A 195 -9.14 25.81 -45.53
C LEU A 195 -9.90 26.93 -44.82
N ILE A 196 -9.26 27.73 -43.95
CA ILE A 196 -9.90 28.88 -43.30
C ILE A 196 -10.29 29.95 -44.34
N VAL A 197 -9.40 30.29 -45.28
CA VAL A 197 -9.69 31.28 -46.34
C VAL A 197 -10.80 30.77 -47.27
N ALA A 198 -10.75 29.50 -47.66
CA ALA A 198 -11.81 28.90 -48.49
C ALA A 198 -13.17 28.89 -47.77
N GLY A 199 -13.20 28.55 -46.48
CA GLY A 199 -14.41 28.57 -45.65
C GLY A 199 -15.03 29.97 -45.54
N LEU A 200 -14.22 31.00 -45.29
CA LEU A 200 -14.70 32.38 -45.22
C LEU A 200 -15.24 32.88 -46.57
N ALA A 201 -14.62 32.49 -47.69
CA ALA A 201 -15.10 32.84 -49.02
C ALA A 201 -16.48 32.24 -49.33
N ILE A 202 -16.70 30.96 -49.00
CA ILE A 202 -18.00 30.30 -49.16
C ILE A 202 -19.06 30.95 -48.25
N PHE A 203 -18.69 31.33 -47.02
CA PHE A 203 -19.62 32.00 -46.11
C PHE A 203 -20.06 33.37 -46.62
N ILE A 204 -19.12 34.17 -47.17
CA ILE A 204 -19.43 35.49 -47.77
C ILE A 204 -20.26 35.33 -49.05
N LEU A 205 -19.93 34.36 -49.92
CA LEU A 205 -20.74 34.06 -51.12
C LEU A 205 -22.15 33.60 -50.74
N GLY A 206 -22.29 32.73 -49.74
CA GLY A 206 -23.58 32.29 -49.21
C GLY A 206 -24.40 33.45 -48.65
N TRP A 207 -23.77 34.34 -47.87
CA TRP A 207 -24.40 35.55 -47.36
C TRP A 207 -24.88 36.46 -48.51
N ALA A 208 -24.03 36.72 -49.51
CA ALA A 208 -24.35 37.58 -50.64
C ALA A 208 -25.50 37.02 -51.50
N LEU A 209 -25.55 35.71 -51.73
CA LEU A 209 -26.65 35.05 -52.44
C LEU A 209 -27.97 35.12 -51.64
N CYS A 210 -27.91 34.90 -50.32
CA CYS A 210 -29.08 35.05 -49.45
C CYS A 210 -29.62 36.49 -49.42
N PHE A 211 -28.74 37.50 -49.45
CA PHE A 211 -29.16 38.90 -49.52
C PHE A 211 -29.68 39.31 -50.90
N ARG A 212 -29.14 38.76 -52.00
CA ARG A 212 -29.70 38.98 -53.35
C ARG A 212 -31.10 38.39 -53.49
N LYS A 213 -31.34 37.21 -52.93
CA LYS A 213 -32.66 36.57 -52.95
C LYS A 213 -33.72 37.32 -52.13
N LYS A 214 -33.29 38.16 -51.19
CA LYS A 214 -34.19 39.02 -50.42
C LYS A 214 -34.58 40.29 -51.19
N LYS A 215 -33.75 40.80 -52.11
CA LYS A 215 -34.09 41.95 -52.96
C LYS A 215 -34.97 41.61 -54.17
N GLU A 216 -34.90 40.38 -54.68
CA GLU A 216 -35.76 39.93 -55.79
C GLU A 216 -37.21 39.60 -55.38
N LYS A 217 -37.52 39.53 -54.08
CA LYS A 217 -38.89 39.31 -53.58
C LYS A 217 -39.67 40.59 -53.31
N ASP A 218 -39.04 41.75 -53.44
CA ASP A 218 -39.66 43.06 -53.18
C ASP A 218 -39.96 43.86 -54.49
N GLU A 219 -39.77 43.26 -55.67
CA GLU A 219 -40.05 43.89 -57.00
C GLU A 219 -40.96 43.05 -57.93
N THR A 220 -41.80 42.17 -57.39
CA THR A 220 -42.95 41.56 -58.09
C THR A 220 -44.23 41.75 -57.30
#